data_AF-A0A849ER53-F1
#
_entry.id   AF-A0A849ER53-F1
#
_cell.length_a   1.000
_cell.length_b   1.000
_cell.length_c   1.000
_cell.angle_alpha   90.00
_cell.angle_beta   90.00
_cell.angle_gamma   90.00
#
_symmetry.space_group_name_H-M   'P 1'
#
loop_
_entity.id
_entity.type
_entity.pdbx_description
1 polymer ?
#
loop_
_entity_poly.entity_id
_entity_poly.type
_entity_poly.pdbx_seq_one_letter_code
_entity_poly.pdbx_strand_id
1 'polypeptide(L)'
;MEIKLSDLAPFQEICKRICLNIPSVYIWQWDDKRDMAVMVLEEEDAEMVFYPLFKEFNQHWNFTSAPSDSSGITRWVDANFGLMPGQVMFTSYPLCNLVLCVAWWPWGGDRKVSMRIGLIPVNKAKLRKGTARQCLGRWLIIQEDEAP
;
A
#
# COMPACT_ATOMS: atom_id res chain seq x y z
N MET A 1 -3.02 23.58 -0.63
CA MET A 1 -3.01 23.12 0.77
C MET A 1 -1.76 22.29 0.96
N GLU A 2 -0.87 22.67 1.88
CA GLU A 2 0.31 21.89 2.20
C GLU A 2 -0.08 20.84 3.24
N ILE A 3 -0.06 19.56 2.85
CA ILE A 3 -0.35 18.44 3.76
C ILE A 3 0.87 18.26 4.66
N LYS A 4 0.69 18.41 5.98
CA LYS A 4 1.76 18.15 6.94
C LYS A 4 1.78 16.66 7.29
N LEU A 5 2.95 16.15 7.69
CA LEU A 5 3.09 14.75 8.11
C LEU A 5 2.17 14.41 9.30
N SER A 6 1.93 15.37 10.20
CA SER A 6 0.99 15.23 11.32
C SER A 6 -0.45 15.01 10.87
N ASP A 7 -0.84 15.55 9.72
CA ASP A 7 -2.20 15.42 9.19
C ASP A 7 -2.47 13.99 8.71
N LEU A 8 -1.40 13.22 8.48
CA LEU A 8 -1.44 11.82 8.06
C LEU A 8 -1.17 10.84 9.20
N ALA A 9 -1.21 11.29 10.46
CA ALA A 9 -1.03 10.42 11.64
C ALA A 9 -1.96 9.19 11.65
N PRO A 10 -3.24 9.25 11.20
CA PRO A 10 -4.06 8.05 11.08
C PRO A 10 -3.50 7.00 10.10
N PHE A 11 -2.88 7.43 8.98
CA PHE A 11 -2.23 6.51 8.04
C PHE A 11 -0.96 5.90 8.62
N GLN A 12 -0.17 6.70 9.35
CA GLN A 12 0.98 6.20 10.08
C GLN A 12 0.57 5.10 11.06
N GLU A 13 -0.54 5.29 11.78
CA GLU A 13 -0.98 4.33 12.78
C GLU A 13 -1.46 3.02 12.15
N ILE A 14 -2.13 3.07 11.00
CA ILE A 14 -2.44 1.87 10.20
C ILE A 14 -1.14 1.15 9.81
N CYS A 15 -0.14 1.88 9.28
CA CYS A 15 1.15 1.28 8.89
C CYS A 15 1.84 0.60 10.06
N LYS A 16 1.85 1.22 11.25
CA LYS A 16 2.41 0.61 12.46
C LYS A 16 1.71 -0.70 12.82
N ARG A 17 0.37 -0.72 12.82
CA ARG A 17 -0.40 -1.93 13.19
C ARG A 17 -0.19 -3.07 12.21
N ILE A 18 -0.06 -2.78 10.92
CA ILE A 18 0.34 -3.79 9.91
C ILE A 18 1.72 -4.36 10.25
N CYS A 19 2.70 -3.49 10.55
CA CYS A 19 4.06 -3.90 10.85
C CYS A 19 4.19 -4.77 12.11
N LEU A 20 3.24 -4.70 13.07
CA LEU A 20 3.25 -5.57 14.26
C LEU A 20 3.11 -7.06 13.92
N ASN A 21 2.60 -7.39 12.74
CA ASN A 21 2.35 -8.77 12.30
C ASN A 21 3.37 -9.23 11.24
N ILE A 22 4.34 -8.40 10.89
CA ILE A 22 5.37 -8.74 9.90
C ILE A 22 6.61 -9.26 10.65
N PRO A 23 7.07 -10.50 10.36
CA PRO A 23 8.32 -11.01 10.94
C PRO A 23 9.51 -10.10 10.61
N SER A 24 10.40 -9.89 11.58
CA SER A 24 11.53 -8.95 11.45
C SER A 24 12.57 -9.32 10.39
N VAL A 25 12.52 -10.53 9.85
CA VAL A 25 13.37 -10.97 8.73
C VAL A 25 13.01 -10.25 7.42
N TYR A 26 11.78 -9.77 7.30
CA TYR A 26 11.33 -9.06 6.10
C TYR A 26 11.68 -7.58 6.18
N ILE A 27 12.21 -7.05 5.07
CA ILE A 27 12.67 -5.68 4.96
C ILE A 27 11.82 -4.95 3.91
N TRP A 28 11.40 -3.74 4.24
CA TRP A 28 10.76 -2.85 3.29
C TRP A 28 11.80 -2.23 2.36
N GLN A 29 11.48 -2.22 1.07
CA GLN A 29 12.23 -1.54 0.01
C GLN A 29 11.35 -0.48 -0.65
N TRP A 30 11.93 0.33 -1.53
CA TRP A 30 11.20 1.30 -2.32
C TRP A 30 11.00 0.82 -3.77
N ASP A 31 9.77 0.85 -4.28
CA ASP A 31 9.44 0.60 -5.69
C ASP A 31 9.41 1.95 -6.43
N ASP A 32 10.55 2.35 -7.01
CA ASP A 32 10.67 3.61 -7.76
C ASP A 32 9.74 3.69 -8.98
N LYS A 33 9.34 2.55 -9.56
CA LYS A 33 8.42 2.55 -10.71
C LYS A 33 7.02 2.96 -10.32
N ARG A 34 6.63 2.71 -9.06
CA ARG A 34 5.26 2.89 -8.58
C ARG A 34 5.13 3.90 -7.43
N ASP A 35 6.23 4.46 -6.96
CA ASP A 35 6.30 5.41 -5.84
C ASP A 35 5.68 4.83 -4.56
N MET A 36 6.00 3.55 -4.27
CA MET A 36 5.43 2.78 -3.15
C MET A 36 6.51 2.07 -2.33
N ALA A 37 6.20 1.80 -1.07
CA ALA A 37 6.97 0.85 -0.28
C ALA A 37 6.61 -0.57 -0.72
N VAL A 38 7.58 -1.47 -0.83
CA VAL A 38 7.38 -2.86 -1.25
C VAL A 38 8.09 -3.83 -0.33
N MET A 39 7.46 -4.98 -0.10
CA MET A 39 8.02 -6.12 0.61
C MET A 39 7.61 -7.40 -0.11
N VAL A 40 8.43 -8.43 0.01
CA VAL A 40 8.10 -9.78 -0.48
C VAL A 40 8.02 -10.72 0.73
N LEU A 41 6.88 -11.37 0.88
CA LEU A 41 6.59 -12.35 1.91
C LEU A 41 6.62 -13.75 1.29
N GLU A 42 7.12 -14.75 2.03
CA GLU A 42 6.91 -16.15 1.70
C GLU A 42 5.49 -16.58 2.14
N GLU A 43 4.94 -17.61 1.49
CA GLU A 43 3.57 -18.11 1.72
C GLU A 43 3.25 -18.37 3.20
N GLU A 44 4.18 -19.00 3.92
CA GLU A 44 4.03 -19.38 5.32
C GLU A 44 3.75 -18.18 6.25
N ASP A 45 4.34 -17.02 5.93
CA ASP A 45 4.17 -15.79 6.72
C ASP A 45 3.10 -14.85 6.14
N ALA A 46 2.73 -15.05 4.87
CA ALA A 46 1.79 -14.18 4.17
C ALA A 46 0.40 -14.20 4.83
N GLU A 47 -0.07 -15.37 5.29
CA GLU A 47 -1.37 -15.48 5.96
C GLU A 47 -1.45 -14.64 7.25
N MET A 48 -0.36 -14.61 8.03
CA MET A 48 -0.28 -13.82 9.27
C MET A 48 -0.37 -12.31 9.02
N VAL A 49 0.11 -11.85 7.86
CA VAL A 49 0.07 -10.44 7.46
C VAL A 49 -1.26 -10.08 6.80
N PHE A 50 -1.84 -11.00 6.02
CA PHE A 50 -3.05 -10.75 5.25
C PHE A 50 -4.26 -10.42 6.13
N TYR A 51 -4.48 -11.18 7.20
CA TYR A 51 -5.65 -10.99 8.06
C TYR A 51 -5.70 -9.64 8.78
N PRO A 52 -4.59 -9.10 9.33
CA PRO A 52 -4.50 -7.72 9.77
C PRO A 52 -4.92 -6.69 8.71
N LEU A 53 -4.58 -6.88 7.42
CA LEU A 53 -4.98 -5.95 6.36
C LEU A 53 -6.52 -5.86 6.24
N PHE A 54 -7.24 -6.99 6.35
CA PHE A 54 -8.71 -6.99 6.35
C PHE A 54 -9.31 -6.21 7.52
N LYS A 55 -8.65 -6.23 8.68
CA LYS A 55 -9.12 -5.52 9.87
C LYS A 55 -8.85 -4.02 9.79
N GLU A 56 -7.69 -3.65 9.27
CA GLU A 56 -7.23 -2.26 9.24
C GLU A 56 -7.83 -1.45 8.09
N PHE A 57 -8.18 -2.10 6.98
CA PHE A 57 -8.73 -1.44 5.81
C PHE A 57 -10.24 -1.65 5.68
N ASN A 58 -10.97 -0.55 5.57
CA ASN A 58 -12.42 -0.55 5.46
C ASN A 58 -12.93 -1.09 4.12
N GLN A 59 -12.09 -1.02 3.09
CA GLN A 59 -12.42 -1.45 1.75
C GLN A 59 -11.33 -2.37 1.23
N HIS A 60 -11.75 -3.48 0.66
CA HIS A 60 -10.90 -4.37 -0.10
C HIS A 60 -11.68 -4.79 -1.34
N TRP A 61 -10.98 -4.92 -2.45
CA TRP A 61 -11.59 -5.37 -3.68
C TRP A 61 -10.60 -6.19 -4.49
N ASN A 62 -11.15 -7.09 -5.30
CA ASN A 62 -10.41 -7.95 -6.19
C ASN A 62 -10.96 -7.79 -7.62
N PHE A 63 -10.49 -8.63 -8.55
CA PHE A 63 -10.88 -8.53 -9.95
C PHE A 63 -12.40 -8.67 -10.17
N THR A 64 -13.11 -9.39 -9.30
CA THR A 64 -14.56 -9.65 -9.43
C THR A 64 -15.43 -8.71 -8.59
N SER A 65 -14.85 -8.03 -7.60
CA SER A 65 -15.56 -7.14 -6.68
C SER A 65 -15.14 -5.66 -6.77
N ALA A 66 -14.32 -5.31 -7.76
CA ALA A 66 -13.90 -3.93 -8.00
C ALA A 66 -15.13 -3.00 -8.05
N PRO A 67 -15.13 -1.88 -7.29
CA PRO A 67 -16.20 -0.89 -7.37
C PRO A 67 -16.28 -0.36 -8.80
N SER A 68 -17.47 0.06 -9.24
CA SER A 68 -17.65 0.60 -10.58
C SER A 68 -16.58 1.64 -10.92
N ASP A 69 -16.13 1.64 -12.18
CA ASP A 69 -15.04 2.47 -12.75
C ASP A 69 -15.28 4.01 -12.69
N SER A 70 -16.33 4.40 -11.97
CA SER A 70 -16.70 5.77 -11.64
C SER A 70 -15.90 6.35 -10.46
N SER A 71 -15.30 5.51 -9.61
CA SER A 71 -14.47 5.99 -8.49
C SER A 71 -13.08 6.41 -8.96
N GLY A 72 -12.57 7.54 -8.45
CA GLY A 72 -11.21 8.01 -8.76
C GLY A 72 -10.10 7.04 -8.32
N ILE A 73 -10.43 6.13 -7.38
CA ILE A 73 -9.52 5.11 -6.86
C ILE A 73 -9.42 3.93 -7.83
N THR A 74 -10.55 3.40 -8.31
CA THR A 74 -10.58 2.27 -9.27
C THR A 74 -9.78 2.62 -10.51
N ARG A 75 -10.05 3.78 -11.11
CA ARG A 75 -9.31 4.26 -12.29
C ARG A 75 -7.82 4.42 -12.05
N TRP A 76 -7.43 4.87 -10.84
CA TRP A 76 -6.02 5.00 -10.50
C TRP A 76 -5.35 3.63 -10.41
N VAL A 77 -6.00 2.65 -9.76
CA VAL A 77 -5.45 1.30 -9.62
C VAL A 77 -5.36 0.61 -11.00
N ASP A 78 -6.38 0.72 -11.83
CA ASP A 78 -6.36 0.15 -13.19
C ASP A 78 -5.26 0.77 -14.06
N ALA A 79 -5.06 2.09 -13.98
CA ALA A 79 -4.03 2.77 -14.75
C ALA A 79 -2.59 2.44 -14.32
N ASN A 80 -2.37 2.07 -13.04
CA ASN A 80 -1.03 1.86 -12.49
C ASN A 80 -0.65 0.38 -12.36
N PHE A 81 -1.63 -0.53 -12.31
CA PHE A 81 -1.38 -1.92 -11.99
C PHE A 81 -2.04 -2.91 -12.94
N GLY A 82 -3.32 -2.72 -13.26
CA GLY A 82 -4.13 -3.73 -13.94
C GLY A 82 -4.34 -4.96 -13.06
N LEU A 83 -5.48 -5.03 -12.37
CA LEU A 83 -5.70 -6.08 -11.38
C LEU A 83 -5.92 -7.46 -12.05
N MET A 84 -5.17 -8.48 -11.61
CA MET A 84 -5.30 -9.87 -12.11
C MET A 84 -6.04 -10.77 -11.11
N PRO A 85 -6.57 -11.93 -11.53
CA PRO A 85 -7.10 -12.93 -10.60
C PRO A 85 -6.09 -13.28 -9.49
N GLY A 86 -6.58 -13.41 -8.25
CA GLY A 86 -5.75 -13.65 -7.06
C GLY A 86 -5.15 -12.39 -6.42
N GLN A 87 -5.14 -11.26 -7.13
CA GLN A 87 -4.69 -9.98 -6.57
C GLN A 87 -5.80 -9.29 -5.79
N VAL A 88 -5.41 -8.62 -4.71
CA VAL A 88 -6.32 -7.85 -3.86
C VAL A 88 -5.76 -6.46 -3.64
N MET A 89 -6.65 -5.47 -3.67
CA MET A 89 -6.34 -4.10 -3.29
C MET A 89 -7.09 -3.75 -2.01
N PHE A 90 -6.39 -3.20 -1.02
CA PHE A 90 -6.96 -2.65 0.21
C PHE A 90 -6.86 -1.13 0.17
N THR A 91 -7.89 -0.43 0.61
CA THR A 91 -7.93 1.04 0.61
C THR A 91 -8.59 1.58 1.87
N SER A 92 -7.99 2.63 2.44
CA SER A 92 -8.55 3.35 3.59
C SER A 92 -9.67 4.30 3.15
N TYR A 93 -10.36 4.90 4.13
CA TYR A 93 -11.10 6.12 3.83
C TYR A 93 -10.15 7.26 3.40
N PRO A 94 -10.63 8.20 2.57
CA PRO A 94 -9.85 9.36 2.21
C PRO A 94 -9.54 10.24 3.44
N LEU A 95 -8.28 10.65 3.56
CA LEU A 95 -7.79 11.62 4.53
C LEU A 95 -6.97 12.68 3.79
N CYS A 96 -7.33 13.95 3.94
CA CYS A 96 -6.67 15.06 3.23
C CYS A 96 -6.60 14.86 1.69
N ASN A 97 -7.64 14.25 1.10
CA ASN A 97 -7.71 13.84 -0.32
C ASN A 97 -6.62 12.82 -0.75
N LEU A 98 -6.10 12.06 0.19
CA LEU A 98 -5.24 10.91 -0.03
C LEU A 98 -5.93 9.66 0.48
N VAL A 99 -5.65 8.52 -0.13
CA VAL A 99 -6.08 7.20 0.32
C VAL A 99 -4.83 6.37 0.55
N LEU A 100 -4.68 5.79 1.74
CA LEU A 100 -3.67 4.78 1.99
C LEU A 100 -4.14 3.48 1.34
N CYS A 101 -3.25 2.81 0.65
CA CYS A 101 -3.59 1.60 -0.08
C CYS A 101 -2.54 0.51 0.10
N VAL A 102 -2.98 -0.75 -0.01
CA VAL A 102 -2.11 -1.91 -0.07
C VAL A 102 -2.45 -2.74 -1.30
N ALA A 103 -1.45 -3.00 -2.14
CA ALA A 103 -1.56 -3.96 -3.23
C ALA A 103 -0.96 -5.30 -2.78
N TRP A 104 -1.76 -6.36 -2.85
CA TRP A 104 -1.41 -7.71 -2.45
C TRP A 104 -1.37 -8.61 -3.67
N TRP A 105 -0.16 -8.99 -4.11
CA TRP A 105 0.03 -9.77 -5.34
C TRP A 105 0.75 -11.09 -5.07
N PRO A 106 0.00 -12.20 -5.03
CA PRO A 106 0.57 -13.53 -5.07
C PRO A 106 1.26 -13.80 -6.41
N TRP A 107 2.36 -14.54 -6.40
CA TRP A 107 3.06 -15.01 -7.60
C TRP A 107 3.88 -16.26 -7.31
N GLY A 108 4.39 -16.91 -8.37
CA GLY A 108 5.15 -18.15 -8.23
C GLY A 108 4.31 -19.35 -7.80
N GLY A 109 3.01 -19.35 -8.16
CA GLY A 109 2.05 -20.37 -7.70
C GLY A 109 1.69 -20.20 -6.23
N ASP A 110 1.41 -18.96 -5.82
CA ASP A 110 1.04 -18.54 -4.46
C ASP A 110 2.10 -18.73 -3.36
N ARG A 111 3.30 -19.19 -3.74
CA ARG A 111 4.44 -19.37 -2.82
C ARG A 111 5.01 -18.06 -2.26
N LYS A 112 4.79 -16.95 -2.98
CA LYS A 112 5.28 -15.64 -2.59
C LYS A 112 4.22 -14.59 -2.80
N VAL A 113 4.25 -13.57 -1.95
CA VAL A 113 3.40 -12.40 -2.09
C VAL A 113 4.27 -11.16 -2.16
N SER A 114 4.06 -10.33 -3.18
CA SER A 114 4.56 -8.97 -3.19
C SER A 114 3.49 -8.03 -2.62
N MET A 115 3.78 -7.47 -1.45
CA MET A 115 2.94 -6.49 -0.77
C MET A 115 3.50 -5.08 -1.03
N ARG A 116 2.67 -4.16 -1.50
CA ARG A 116 3.03 -2.74 -1.67
C ARG A 116 2.14 -1.84 -0.86
N ILE A 117 2.69 -0.80 -0.24
CA ILE A 117 1.95 0.26 0.45
C ILE A 117 2.20 1.59 -0.25
N GLY A 118 1.12 2.30 -0.55
CA GLY A 118 1.16 3.56 -1.30
C GLY A 118 0.11 4.56 -0.88
N LEU A 119 0.25 5.79 -1.38
CA LEU A 119 -0.72 6.87 -1.21
C LEU A 119 -1.34 7.24 -2.56
N ILE A 120 -2.65 7.07 -2.68
CA ILE A 120 -3.42 7.39 -3.89
C ILE A 120 -4.02 8.79 -3.73
N PRO A 121 -3.68 9.75 -4.62
CA PRO A 121 -4.36 11.03 -4.66
C PRO A 121 -5.77 10.89 -5.23
N VAL A 122 -6.76 11.42 -4.52
CA VAL A 122 -8.17 11.46 -4.97
C VAL A 122 -8.64 12.91 -5.14
N ASN A 123 -9.83 13.11 -5.75
CA ASN A 123 -10.43 14.43 -5.95
C ASN A 123 -9.51 15.46 -6.65
N LYS A 124 -8.70 14.99 -7.60
CA LYS A 124 -7.69 15.80 -8.34
C LYS A 124 -6.62 16.43 -7.43
N ALA A 125 -6.44 15.91 -6.22
CA ALA A 125 -5.29 16.25 -5.40
C ALA A 125 -4.00 15.94 -6.15
N LYS A 126 -2.98 16.77 -5.94
CA LYS A 126 -1.62 16.50 -6.42
C LYS A 126 -0.77 16.21 -5.20
N LEU A 127 -0.27 14.99 -5.12
CA LEU A 127 0.76 14.66 -4.16
C LEU A 127 2.07 15.28 -4.68
N ARG A 128 2.75 16.06 -3.83
CA ARG A 128 4.07 16.58 -4.18
C ARG A 128 5.03 15.40 -4.34
N LYS A 129 5.86 15.44 -5.39
CA LYS A 129 6.86 14.39 -5.64
C LYS A 129 7.72 14.17 -4.39
N GLY A 130 7.90 12.92 -4.00
CA GLY A 130 8.67 12.53 -2.82
C GLY A 130 7.91 12.58 -1.49
N THR A 131 6.68 13.10 -1.43
CA THR A 131 5.89 13.07 -0.18
C THR A 131 5.54 11.63 0.22
N ALA A 132 5.19 10.76 -0.74
CA ALA A 132 4.94 9.34 -0.44
C ALA A 132 6.19 8.69 0.17
N ARG A 133 7.35 8.86 -0.47
CA ARG A 133 8.64 8.35 0.01
C ARG A 133 8.99 8.86 1.40
N GLN A 134 8.83 10.15 1.66
CA GLN A 134 9.11 10.74 2.97
C GLN A 134 8.19 10.17 4.06
N CYS A 135 6.89 10.02 3.77
CA CYS A 135 5.91 9.51 4.72
C CYS A 135 6.16 8.03 5.00
N LEU A 136 6.10 7.20 3.95
CA LEU A 136 6.20 5.75 4.05
C LEU A 136 7.59 5.30 4.50
N GLY A 137 8.65 5.97 4.06
CA GLY A 137 10.02 5.72 4.51
C GLY A 137 10.15 5.83 6.04
N ARG A 138 9.54 6.87 6.63
CA ARG A 138 9.52 7.06 8.08
C ARG A 138 8.61 6.08 8.82
N TRP A 139 7.48 5.68 8.22
CA TRP A 139 6.50 4.84 8.89
C TRP A 139 6.84 3.35 8.83
N LEU A 140 7.52 2.92 7.77
CA LEU A 140 7.84 1.51 7.50
C LEU A 140 9.32 1.19 7.72
N ILE A 141 10.14 2.18 8.11
CA ILE A 141 11.58 2.02 8.37
C ILE A 141 12.25 1.39 7.13
N ILE A 142 12.00 2.01 5.97
CA ILE A 142 12.58 1.55 4.70
C ILE A 142 14.07 1.82 4.76
N GLN A 143 14.88 0.78 4.61
CA GLN A 143 16.33 0.96 4.51
C GLN A 143 16.62 1.69 3.21
N GLU A 144 17.28 2.85 3.29
CA GLU A 144 17.82 3.48 2.10
C GLU A 144 18.97 2.59 1.62
N ASP A 145 18.86 2.03 0.41
CA ASP A 145 20.03 1.49 -0.26
C ASP A 145 21.04 2.64 -0.34
N GLU A 146 22.20 2.49 0.32
CA GLU A 146 23.36 3.31 0.01
C GLU A 146 23.60 3.14 -1.49
N ALA A 147 23.30 4.18 -2.26
CA ALA A 147 23.64 4.21 -3.67
C ALA A 147 25.16 3.96 -3.79
N PRO A 148 25.61 3.06 -4.67
CA PRO A 148 27.04 2.83 -4.90
C PRO A 148 27.76 4.08 -5.42
#